data_AF-A0A8K0DGX8-F1
#
_entry.id   AF-A0A8K0DGX8-F1
#
_cell.length_a   1.000
_cell.length_b   1.000
_cell.length_c   1.000
_cell.angle_alpha   90.00
_cell.angle_beta   90.00
_cell.angle_gamma   90.00
#
_symmetry.space_group_name_H-M   'P 1'
#
loop_
_entity.id
_entity.type
_entity.pdbx_description
1 polymer ?
#
loop_
_entity_poly.entity_id
_entity_poly.type
_entity_poly.pdbx_seq_one_letter_code
_entity_poly.pdbx_strand_id
1 'polypeptide(L)'
;MKHFHLNDNHHIDQNDSLYKLRPIIEEPNVKFRQHGELEESLSIYESMISYYGKHYAKQLSTRQTNSFRIQELPQGTYDYKSSEDEPITLVKWKNNKVVTAATTYDTPEETCKR
;
A
#
# COMPACT_ATOMS: atom_id res chain seq x y z
N MET A 1 23.50 2.17 -15.12
CA MET A 1 22.93 3.16 -16.06
C MET A 1 22.62 4.44 -15.31
N LYS A 2 23.02 5.61 -15.80
CA LYS A 2 22.75 6.91 -15.14
C LYS A 2 21.85 7.86 -15.95
N HIS A 3 21.77 7.69 -17.28
CA HIS A 3 21.08 8.59 -18.20
C HIS A 3 20.00 7.88 -19.03
N PHE A 4 19.35 6.87 -18.44
CA PHE A 4 18.28 6.16 -19.12
C PHE A 4 16.97 6.94 -18.93
N HIS A 5 16.47 7.52 -20.02
CA HIS A 5 15.23 8.29 -20.06
C HIS A 5 14.27 7.63 -21.04
N LEU A 6 13.03 7.43 -20.61
CA LEU A 6 11.99 6.79 -21.42
C LEU A 6 11.06 7.82 -22.05
N ASN A 7 10.93 8.99 -21.43
CA ASN A 7 10.00 10.03 -21.84
C ASN A 7 10.67 11.42 -21.81
N ASP A 8 10.12 12.35 -22.59
CA ASP A 8 10.64 13.71 -22.73
C ASP A 8 10.19 14.60 -21.56
N ASN A 9 11.14 15.20 -20.84
CA ASN A 9 10.84 16.05 -19.68
C ASN A 9 10.18 17.39 -20.06
N HIS A 10 10.25 17.83 -21.32
CA HIS A 10 9.61 19.09 -21.75
C HIS A 10 8.08 19.00 -21.81
N HIS A 11 7.54 17.78 -21.91
CA HIS A 11 6.12 17.50 -22.07
C HIS A 11 5.53 16.82 -20.82
N ILE A 12 6.14 17.06 -19.65
CA ILE A 12 5.72 16.41 -18.40
C ILE A 12 4.32 16.84 -18.01
N ASP A 13 3.42 15.87 -17.91
CA ASP A 13 2.09 16.09 -17.34
C ASP A 13 2.19 16.07 -15.82
N GLN A 14 1.81 17.18 -15.17
CA GLN A 14 1.85 17.32 -13.72
C GLN A 14 0.81 16.46 -13.01
N ASN A 15 -0.26 16.06 -13.70
CA ASN A 15 -1.28 15.18 -13.15
C ASN A 15 -0.87 13.70 -13.23
N ASP A 16 0.03 13.36 -14.16
CA ASP A 16 0.51 11.99 -14.34
C ASP A 16 1.83 11.75 -13.60
N SER A 17 1.68 11.24 -12.39
CA SER A 17 2.82 10.97 -11.53
C SER A 17 3.70 9.80 -12.04
N LEU A 18 3.19 8.97 -12.96
CA LEU A 18 3.93 7.88 -13.62
C LEU A 18 4.45 8.24 -15.03
N TYR A 19 4.37 9.51 -15.45
CA TYR A 19 4.70 9.98 -16.80
C TYR A 19 6.02 9.43 -17.35
N LYS A 20 7.07 9.39 -16.52
CA LYS A 20 8.40 8.90 -16.90
C LYS A 20 8.46 7.40 -17.20
N LEU A 21 7.49 6.62 -16.73
CA LEU A 21 7.43 5.16 -16.91
C LEU A 21 6.39 4.75 -17.95
N ARG A 22 5.52 5.67 -18.40
CA ARG A 22 4.42 5.39 -19.35
C ARG A 22 4.84 4.55 -20.56
N PRO A 23 5.96 4.83 -21.25
CA PRO A 23 6.35 4.04 -22.41
C PRO A 23 6.57 2.55 -22.08
N ILE A 24 7.11 2.24 -20.89
CA ILE A 24 7.31 0.84 -20.46
C ILE A 24 6.02 0.20 -19.97
N ILE A 25 5.03 0.98 -19.52
CA ILE A 25 3.76 0.42 -19.04
C ILE A 25 2.82 0.18 -20.22
N GLU A 26 2.70 1.15 -21.13
CA GLU A 26 1.67 1.17 -22.16
C GLU A 26 2.03 0.30 -23.36
N GLU A 27 3.28 0.37 -23.85
CA GLU A 27 3.73 -0.44 -24.99
C GLU A 27 3.55 -1.96 -24.74
N PRO A 28 4.03 -2.52 -23.62
CA PRO A 28 3.81 -3.94 -23.35
C PRO A 28 2.34 -4.27 -23.13
N ASN A 29 1.57 -3.41 -22.46
CA ASN A 29 0.13 -3.65 -22.28
C ASN A 29 -0.64 -3.68 -23.61
N VAL A 30 -0.24 -2.89 -24.61
CA VAL A 30 -0.81 -2.98 -25.96
C VAL A 30 -0.43 -4.32 -26.59
N LYS A 31 0.85 -4.71 -26.55
CA LYS A 31 1.34 -5.96 -27.16
C LYS A 31 0.76 -7.20 -26.48
N PHE A 32 0.69 -7.23 -25.15
CA PHE A 32 0.09 -8.32 -24.38
C PHE A 32 -1.40 -8.48 -24.67
N ARG A 33 -2.12 -7.39 -24.95
CA ARG A 33 -3.52 -7.47 -25.39
C ARG A 33 -3.69 -7.97 -26.82
N GLN A 34 -2.71 -7.71 -27.70
CA GLN A 34 -2.73 -8.19 -29.09
C GLN A 34 -2.37 -9.68 -29.20
N HIS A 35 -1.49 -10.17 -28.32
CA HIS A 35 -0.95 -11.54 -28.38
C HIS A 35 -1.44 -12.45 -27.25
N GLY A 36 -2.07 -11.91 -26.21
CA GLY A 36 -2.59 -12.68 -25.09
C GLY A 36 -3.90 -13.36 -25.47
N GLU A 37 -3.92 -14.68 -25.41
CA GLU A 37 -5.16 -15.46 -25.53
C GLU A 37 -6.03 -15.22 -24.28
N LEU A 38 -7.31 -14.92 -24.48
CA LEU A 38 -8.26 -14.73 -23.38
C LEU A 38 -8.82 -16.09 -22.98
N GLU A 39 -8.49 -16.52 -21.77
CA GLU A 39 -9.08 -17.70 -21.13
C GLU A 39 -10.35 -17.31 -20.37
N GLU A 40 -11.36 -18.19 -20.34
CA GLU A 40 -12.60 -17.96 -19.57
C GLU A 40 -12.33 -17.81 -18.06
N SER A 41 -11.29 -18.48 -17.55
CA SER A 41 -10.82 -18.39 -16.17
C SER A 41 -9.61 -17.47 -16.03
N LEU A 42 -9.85 -16.18 -15.87
CA LEU A 42 -8.78 -15.21 -15.58
C LEU A 42 -8.53 -15.08 -14.06
N SER A 43 -7.29 -15.34 -13.63
CA SER A 43 -6.87 -15.04 -12.26
C SER A 43 -6.27 -13.65 -12.17
N ILE A 44 -6.81 -12.80 -11.30
CA ILE A 44 -6.34 -11.42 -11.08
C ILE A 44 -5.65 -11.33 -9.73
N TYR A 45 -4.39 -10.90 -9.73
CA TYR A 45 -3.59 -10.72 -8.52
C TYR A 45 -2.77 -9.42 -8.59
N GLU A 46 -2.36 -8.94 -7.43
CA GLU A 46 -1.42 -7.84 -7.29
C GLU A 46 0.01 -8.38 -7.13
N SER A 47 0.94 -7.85 -7.91
CA SER A 47 2.38 -8.12 -7.74
C SER A 47 3.09 -6.84 -7.31
N MET A 48 4.07 -6.97 -6.42
CA MET A 48 4.87 -5.84 -5.95
C MET A 48 6.29 -5.98 -6.46
N ILE A 49 6.88 -4.85 -6.85
CA ILE A 49 8.29 -4.78 -7.25
C ILE A 49 9.08 -4.13 -6.12
N SER A 50 10.13 -4.80 -5.66
CA SER A 50 11.01 -4.29 -4.61
C SER A 50 11.70 -3.01 -5.04
N TYR A 51 11.49 -1.91 -4.31
CA TYR A 51 12.14 -0.63 -4.56
C TYR A 51 12.56 0.05 -3.25
N TYR A 52 13.86 0.34 -3.11
CA TYR A 52 14.44 0.87 -1.88
C TYR A 52 14.60 2.41 -1.87
N GLY A 53 14.34 3.08 -3.00
CA GLY A 53 14.41 4.53 -3.10
C GLY A 53 13.20 5.26 -2.52
N LYS A 54 13.28 6.59 -2.52
CA LYS A 54 12.15 7.48 -2.18
C LYS A 54 11.25 7.63 -3.41
N HIS A 55 10.00 7.23 -3.30
CA HIS A 55 8.98 7.43 -4.34
C HIS A 55 7.61 7.57 -3.69
N TYR A 56 6.78 8.50 -4.16
CA TYR A 56 5.48 8.81 -3.55
C TYR A 56 4.49 7.65 -3.71
N ALA A 57 4.55 6.89 -4.80
CA ALA A 57 3.69 5.71 -5.01
C ALA A 57 4.19 4.43 -4.32
N LYS A 58 5.26 4.49 -3.53
CA LYS A 58 5.78 3.31 -2.83
C LYS A 58 4.85 2.92 -1.69
N GLN A 59 4.32 1.71 -1.72
CA GLN A 59 3.50 1.15 -0.66
C GLN A 59 4.30 0.10 0.14
N LEU A 60 4.08 0.07 1.45
CA LEU A 60 4.64 -0.97 2.33
C LEU A 60 3.66 -2.15 2.38
N SER A 61 3.99 -3.24 1.72
CA SER A 61 3.22 -4.49 1.82
C SER A 61 3.77 -5.35 2.94
N THR A 62 2.90 -5.77 3.85
CA THR A 62 3.25 -6.55 5.05
C THR A 62 3.37 -8.05 4.78
N ARG A 63 2.88 -8.51 3.62
CA ARG A 63 2.83 -9.91 3.22
C ARG A 63 4.02 -10.38 2.36
N GLN A 64 4.73 -9.45 1.72
CA GLN A 64 5.91 -9.79 0.92
C GLN A 64 7.17 -9.49 1.75
N THR A 65 7.84 -10.54 2.21
CA THR A 65 9.02 -10.47 3.09
C THR A 65 10.26 -10.05 2.32
N ASN A 66 10.37 -8.77 1.98
CA ASN A 66 11.65 -8.19 1.62
C ASN A 66 12.34 -7.69 2.89
N SER A 67 13.01 -8.62 3.57
CA SER A 67 13.90 -8.49 4.74
C SER A 67 14.07 -7.07 5.33
N PHE A 68 13.04 -6.59 6.04
CA PHE A 68 13.21 -5.61 7.10
C PHE A 68 12.79 -6.31 8.39
N ARG A 69 13.73 -6.43 9.34
CA ARG A 69 13.49 -7.11 10.61
C ARG A 69 12.53 -6.27 11.44
N ILE A 70 11.25 -6.66 11.42
CA ILE A 70 10.21 -6.13 12.29
C ILE A 70 10.47 -6.72 13.69
N GLN A 71 10.56 -5.87 14.72
CA GLN A 71 10.51 -6.34 16.10
C GLN A 71 9.08 -6.82 16.37
N GLU A 72 8.90 -8.13 16.57
CA GLU A 72 7.58 -8.69 16.86
C GLU A 72 7.09 -8.20 18.22
N LEU A 73 6.11 -7.31 18.22
CA LEU A 73 5.36 -6.95 19.42
C LEU A 73 4.32 -8.05 19.69
N PRO A 74 4.00 -8.36 20.97
CA PRO A 74 2.97 -9.33 21.31
C PRO A 74 1.66 -9.00 20.58
N GLN A 75 1.05 -10.03 19.98
CA GLN A 75 -0.24 -9.93 19.33
C GLN A 75 -1.28 -9.37 20.33
N GLY A 76 -2.04 -8.36 19.91
CA GLY A 76 -3.04 -7.70 20.76
C GLY A 76 -2.57 -6.38 21.41
N THR A 77 -1.37 -5.88 21.08
CA THR A 77 -0.94 -4.55 21.54
C THR A 77 -1.65 -3.43 20.75
N TYR A 78 -2.30 -2.50 21.44
CA TYR A 78 -2.97 -1.33 20.85
C TYR A 78 -2.67 -0.05 21.65
N ASP A 79 -2.74 1.10 21.00
CA ASP A 79 -2.87 2.41 21.65
C ASP A 79 -4.30 2.92 21.45
N TYR A 80 -4.85 3.65 22.42
CA TYR A 80 -6.12 4.36 22.26
C TYR A 80 -5.99 5.83 22.69
N LYS A 81 -6.78 6.70 22.05
CA LYS A 81 -7.04 8.07 22.50
C LYS A 81 -8.52 8.36 22.40
N SER A 82 -9.10 8.87 23.48
CA SER A 82 -10.47 9.39 23.55
C SER A 82 -10.39 10.90 23.82
N SER A 83 -11.25 11.67 23.17
CA SER A 83 -11.49 13.08 23.53
C SER A 83 -12.60 13.15 24.58
N GLU A 84 -12.51 14.05 25.56
CA GLU A 84 -13.58 14.27 26.54
C GLU A 84 -14.74 15.11 25.96
N ASP A 85 -14.44 15.93 24.94
CA ASP A 85 -15.41 16.85 24.32
C ASP A 85 -16.20 16.22 23.15
N GLU A 86 -15.68 15.15 22.54
CA GLU A 86 -16.32 14.42 21.44
C GLU A 86 -16.18 12.92 21.69
N PRO A 87 -17.25 12.11 21.57
CA PRO A 87 -17.25 10.68 21.91
C PRO A 87 -16.52 9.82 20.87
N ILE A 88 -15.40 10.30 20.32
CA ILE A 88 -14.62 9.60 19.31
C ILE A 88 -13.43 8.92 19.99
N THR A 89 -13.41 7.59 19.94
CA THR A 89 -12.27 6.78 20.35
C THR A 89 -11.50 6.34 19.11
N LEU A 90 -10.21 6.72 19.07
CA LEU A 90 -9.27 6.25 18.04
C LEU A 90 -8.44 5.12 18.61
N VAL A 91 -8.55 3.93 18.01
CA VAL A 91 -7.75 2.75 18.36
C VAL A 91 -6.76 2.47 17.23
N LYS A 92 -5.47 2.38 17.60
CA LYS A 92 -4.38 2.06 16.69
C LYS A 92 -3.74 0.74 17.12
N TRP A 93 -3.87 -0.28 16.28
CA TRP A 93 -3.25 -1.57 16.53
C TRP A 93 -1.76 -1.52 16.15
N LYS A 94 -0.87 -2.04 17.02
CA LYS A 94 0.59 -2.09 16.81
C LYS A 94 1.07 -3.37 16.12
N ASN A 95 0.16 -4.15 15.56
CA ASN A 95 0.51 -5.34 14.78
C ASN A 95 1.21 -4.94 13.47
N ASN A 96 1.77 -5.95 12.78
CA ASN A 96 2.45 -5.76 11.50
C ASN A 96 1.60 -5.12 10.40
N LYS A 97 0.30 -4.87 10.63
CA LYS A 97 -0.62 -4.14 9.76
C LYS A 97 -1.29 -3.04 10.57
N VAL A 98 -0.78 -1.81 10.54
CA VAL A 98 -1.42 -0.69 11.24
C VAL A 98 -2.84 -0.51 10.70
N VAL A 99 -3.84 -0.89 11.48
CA VAL A 99 -5.25 -0.59 11.25
C VAL A 99 -5.64 0.46 12.29
N THR A 100 -6.22 1.56 11.81
CA THR A 100 -6.80 2.60 12.67
C THR A 100 -8.31 2.44 12.60
N ALA A 101 -8.94 2.13 13.73
CA ALA A 101 -10.39 2.13 13.87
C ALA A 101 -10.82 3.38 14.64
N ALA A 102 -11.82 4.08 14.12
CA ALA A 102 -12.48 5.19 14.80
C ALA A 102 -13.92 4.75 15.09
N THR A 103 -14.29 4.71 16.35
CA THR A 103 -15.66 4.37 16.78
C THR A 103 -16.18 5.49 17.68
N THR A 104 -17.44 5.84 17.47
CA THR A 104 -18.17 6.83 18.25
C THR A 104 -18.93 6.21 19.44
N TYR A 105 -18.84 4.89 19.61
CA TYR A 105 -19.71 4.13 20.50
C TYR A 105 -19.01 3.16 21.46
N ASP A 106 -17.69 2.99 21.39
CA ASP A 106 -16.98 2.10 22.31
C ASP A 106 -15.99 2.88 23.17
N THR A 107 -16.33 3.05 24.45
CA THR A 107 -15.33 3.11 25.51
C THR A 107 -14.74 1.71 25.69
N PRO A 108 -13.41 1.54 25.69
CA PRO A 108 -12.78 0.22 25.84
C PRO A 108 -12.87 -0.24 27.31
N GLU A 109 -14.08 -0.53 27.78
CA GLU A 109 -14.27 -1.24 29.05
C GLU A 109 -14.45 -2.74 28.82
N GLU A 110 -13.59 -3.48 29.51
CA GLU A 110 -13.51 -4.93 29.74
C GLU A 110 -14.37 -5.87 28.88
N THR A 111 -13.88 -6.27 27.72
CA THR A 111 -14.31 -7.54 27.10
C THR A 111 -13.12 -8.38 26.66
N CYS A 112 -12.46 -9.01 27.64
CA CYS A 112 -11.94 -10.37 27.48
C CYS A 112 -11.60 -10.99 28.85
N LYS A 113 -12.60 -11.56 29.54
CA LYS A 113 -12.36 -12.70 30.43
C LYS A 113 -12.76 -13.95 29.65
N ARG A 114 -11.81 -14.87 29.52
CA ARG A 114 -11.95 -16.17 28.84
C ARG A 114 -13.06 -17.02 29.46
#